data_AF-A0A9Q0UMX2-F1
#
_entry.id   AF-A0A9Q0UMX2-F1
#
_cell.length_a   1.000
_cell.length_b   1.000
_cell.length_c   1.000
_cell.angle_alpha   90.00
_cell.angle_beta   90.00
_cell.angle_gamma   90.00
#
_symmetry.space_group_name_H-M   'P 1'
#
loop_
_entity.id
_entity.type
_entity.pdbx_description
1 polymer ?
#
loop_
_entity_poly.entity_id
_entity_poly.type
_entity_poly.pdbx_seq_one_letter_code
_entity_poly.pdbx_strand_id
1 'polypeptide(L)' 'MIRACRANASDGILCTVLGQNAVHGAFAGYSGITVGICNTHYVYFPIPEVISYPRAVDPNSRMWHRCLTSTGQPDFV' A
#
# COMPACT_ATOMS: atom_id res chain seq x y z
N MET A 1 -7.58 -14.42 13.32
CA MET A 1 -7.96 -13.18 14.03
C MET A 1 -6.95 -12.07 13.69
N ILE A 2 -6.93 -11.60 12.42
CA ILE A 2 -6.04 -10.52 11.93
C ILE A 2 -6.85 -9.54 11.07
N ARG A 3 -7.67 -10.05 10.13
CA ARG A 3 -8.51 -9.23 9.24
C ARG A 3 -9.85 -8.77 9.85
N ALA A 4 -10.14 -9.19 11.08
CA ALA A 4 -11.43 -8.95 11.75
C ALA A 4 -11.31 -8.13 13.05
N CYS A 5 -10.11 -7.65 13.39
CA CYS A 5 -9.92 -6.75 14.51
C CYS A 5 -10.20 -5.29 14.10
N ARG A 6 -10.40 -4.42 15.09
CA ARG A 6 -10.52 -2.98 14.86
C ARG A 6 -9.20 -2.41 14.33
N ALA A 7 -9.31 -1.45 13.41
CA ALA A 7 -8.16 -0.65 12.97
C ALA A 7 -7.50 0.08 14.15
N ASN A 8 -6.17 0.18 14.13
CA ASN A 8 -5.45 1.05 15.06
C ASN A 8 -5.66 2.53 14.68
N ALA A 9 -5.16 3.45 15.52
CA ALA A 9 -5.35 4.90 15.30
C ALA A 9 -4.77 5.39 13.96
N SER A 10 -3.57 4.92 13.59
CA SER A 10 -2.90 5.30 12.34
C SER A 10 -3.69 4.83 11.11
N ASP A 11 -4.16 3.58 11.12
CA ASP A 11 -4.98 3.01 10.06
C ASP A 11 -6.33 3.71 9.96
N GLY A 12 -6.92 4.10 11.10
CA GLY A 12 -8.17 4.88 11.14
C GLY A 12 -8.02 6.24 10.45
N ILE A 13 -6.93 6.96 10.70
CA ILE A 13 -6.62 8.22 10.02
C ILE A 13 -6.40 7.98 8.53
N LEU A 14 -5.58 6.99 8.17
CA LEU A 14 -5.29 6.65 6.79
C LEU A 14 -6.57 6.35 5.97
N CYS A 15 -7.44 5.48 6.49
CA CYS A 15 -8.69 5.13 5.84
C CYS A 15 -9.61 6.35 5.67
N THR A 16 -9.65 7.25 6.66
CA THR A 16 -10.45 8.47 6.58
C THR A 16 -9.96 9.38 5.46
N VAL A 17 -8.64 9.62 5.39
CA VAL A 17 -8.07 10.50 4.35
C VAL A 17 -8.18 9.87 2.96
N LEU A 18 -7.95 8.57 2.80
CA LEU A 18 -8.15 7.87 1.53
C LEU A 18 -9.60 7.97 1.05
N GLY A 19 -10.57 7.75 1.94
CA GLY A 19 -12.00 7.86 1.63
C GLY A 19 -12.42 9.26 1.22
N GLN A 20 -11.96 10.30 1.93
CA GLN A 20 -12.23 11.70 1.59
C GLN A 20 -11.67 12.07 0.20
N ASN A 21 -10.43 11.68 -0.09
CA ASN A 21 -9.82 11.93 -1.40
C ASN A 21 -10.57 11.20 -2.52
N ALA A 22 -11.07 9.99 -2.27
CA ALA A 22 -11.87 9.27 -3.26
C ALA A 22 -13.17 10.03 -3.60
N VAL A 23 -13.84 10.57 -2.59
CA VAL A 23 -15.04 11.41 -2.78
C VAL A 23 -14.70 12.70 -3.52
N HIS A 24 -13.62 13.39 -3.16
CA HIS A 24 -13.17 14.59 -3.87
C HIS A 24 -12.84 14.31 -5.34
N GLY A 25 -12.13 13.20 -5.63
CA GLY A 25 -11.81 12.78 -6.99
C GLY A 25 -13.08 12.51 -7.81
N ALA A 26 -14.07 11.83 -7.22
CA ALA A 26 -15.36 11.59 -7.86
C ALA A 26 -16.11 12.90 -8.15
N PHE A 27 -16.15 13.84 -7.20
CA PHE A 27 -16.77 15.16 -7.41
C PHE A 27 -16.02 16.04 -8.43
N ALA A 28 -14.72 15.82 -8.60
CA ALA A 28 -13.94 16.45 -9.68
C ALA A 28 -14.17 15.80 -11.06
N GLY A 29 -14.98 14.74 -11.13
CA GLY A 29 -15.31 14.04 -12.38
C GLY A 29 -14.32 12.93 -12.77
N TYR A 30 -13.39 12.55 -11.90
CA TYR A 30 -12.48 11.44 -12.18
C TYR A 30 -13.17 10.08 -12.01
N SER A 31 -12.88 9.16 -12.93
CA SER A 31 -13.35 7.79 -12.93
C SER A 31 -12.23 6.84 -13.35
N GLY A 32 -12.35 5.55 -13.04
CA GLY A 32 -11.32 4.56 -13.33
C GLY A 32 -10.01 4.77 -12.54
N ILE A 33 -10.08 5.51 -11.42
CA ILE A 33 -8.95 5.82 -10.55
C ILE A 33 -9.09 5.13 -9.18
N THR A 34 -7.96 4.93 -8.51
CA THR A 34 -7.89 4.60 -7.08
C THR A 34 -7.04 5.65 -6.35
N VAL A 35 -7.21 5.77 -5.04
CA VAL A 35 -6.40 6.65 -4.19
C VAL A 35 -5.38 5.82 -3.43
N GLY A 36 -4.14 6.31 -3.38
CA GLY A 36 -3.09 5.69 -2.56
C GLY A 36 -2.08 6.72 -2.08
N ILE A 37 -1.04 6.22 -1.40
CA ILE A 37 0.11 7.03 -0.98
C ILE A 37 1.32 6.70 -1.84
N CYS A 38 1.95 7.71 -2.42
CA CYS A 38 3.27 7.61 -3.03
C CYS A 38 4.16 8.69 -2.44
N ASN A 39 5.33 8.30 -1.93
CA ASN A 39 6.31 9.22 -1.33
C ASN A 39 5.66 10.23 -0.37
N THR A 40 4.89 9.72 0.61
CA THR A 40 4.15 10.49 1.63
C THR A 40 3.05 11.44 1.12
N HIS A 41 2.72 11.40 -0.18
CA HIS A 41 1.64 12.21 -0.76
C HIS A 41 0.46 11.33 -1.16
N TYR A 42 -0.76 11.87 -1.02
CA TYR A 42 -1.98 11.24 -1.52
C TYR A 42 -2.11 11.51 -3.02
N VAL A 43 -2.26 10.46 -3.82
CA VAL A 43 -2.23 10.54 -5.28
C VAL A 43 -3.35 9.68 -5.88
N TYR A 44 -3.87 10.11 -7.02
CA TYR A 44 -4.78 9.32 -7.86
C TYR A 44 -3.99 8.47 -8.84
N PHE A 45 -4.30 7.18 -8.91
CA PHE A 45 -3.69 6.24 -9.84
C PHE A 45 -4.73 5.66 -10.80
N PRO A 46 -4.44 5.55 -12.10
CA PRO A 46 -5.28 4.79 -13.01
C PRO A 46 -5.32 3.31 -12.60
N ILE A 47 -6.51 2.75 -12.45
CA ILE A 47 -6.69 1.35 -12.04
C ILE A 47 -5.96 0.37 -12.99
N PRO A 48 -6.00 0.51 -14.33
CA PRO A 48 -5.30 -0.40 -15.24
C PRO A 48 -3.79 -0.49 -14.98
N GLU A 49 -3.16 0.64 -14.66
CA GLU A 49 -1.72 0.69 -14.38
C GLU A 49 -1.39 0.04 -13.04
N VAL A 50 -2.22 0.27 -12.01
CA VAL A 50 -2.02 -0.29 -10.66
C VAL A 50 -2.10 -1.81 -10.67
N ILE A 51 -2.98 -2.39 -11.49
CA ILE A 51 -3.18 -3.84 -11.55
C ILE A 51 -2.29 -4.54 -12.59
N SER A 52 -1.50 -3.79 -13.35
CA SER A 52 -0.64 -4.33 -14.42
C SER A 52 0.40 -5.34 -13.90
N TYR A 53 0.92 -5.11 -12.69
CA TYR A 53 1.89 -5.99 -12.05
C TYR A 53 1.75 -5.97 -10.51
N PRO A 54 1.77 -7.13 -9.83
CA PRO A 54 1.72 -7.18 -8.38
C PRO A 54 3.05 -6.76 -7.74
N ARG A 55 3.01 -6.08 -6.59
CA ARG A 55 4.23 -5.80 -5.83
C ARG A 55 4.79 -7.08 -5.19
N ALA A 56 5.88 -7.60 -5.74
CA ALA A 56 6.65 -8.68 -5.14
C ALA A 56 7.68 -8.15 -4.13
N VAL A 57 8.06 -8.99 -3.15
CA VAL A 57 9.22 -8.73 -2.30
C VAL A 57 10.47 -8.88 -3.16
N ASP A 58 11.36 -7.89 -3.12
CA ASP A 58 12.69 -7.98 -3.74
C ASP A 58 13.65 -8.71 -2.77
N PRO A 59 14.14 -9.92 -3.14
CA PRO A 59 15.07 -10.68 -2.30
C PRO A 59 16.43 -9.99 -2.11
N ASN A 60 16.81 -9.03 -2.97
CA ASN A 60 18.04 -8.25 -2.82
C ASN A 60 17.82 -6.97 -2.01
N SER A 61 16.60 -6.74 -1.52
CA SER A 61 16.29 -5.54 -0.76
C SER A 61 16.86 -5.58 0.65
N ARG A 62 17.21 -4.41 1.17
CA ARG A 62 17.65 -4.25 2.57
C ARG A 62 16.65 -4.84 3.57
N MET A 63 15.35 -4.74 3.28
CA MET A 63 14.31 -5.25 4.19
C MET A 63 14.30 -6.79 4.22
N TRP A 64 14.50 -7.44 3.08
CA TRP A 64 14.62 -8.89 3.01
C TRP A 64 15.86 -9.41 3.74
N HIS A 65 17.02 -8.80 3.51
CA HIS A 65 18.25 -9.19 4.23
C HIS A 65 18.12 -9.02 5.75
N ARG A 66 17.43 -7.97 6.23
CA ARG A 66 17.11 -7.84 7.67
C ARG A 66 16.27 -9.00 8.20
N CYS A 67 15.33 -9.50 7.41
CA CYS A 67 14.53 -10.68 7.75
C CYS A 67 15.42 -11.93 7.89
N LEU A 68 16.28 -12.20 6.89
CA LEU A 68 17.23 -13.33 6.92
C LEU A 68 18.16 -13.27 8.13
N THR A 69 18.78 -12.11 8.39
CA THR A 69 19.66 -11.93 9.57
C THR A 69 18.91 -12.13 10.88
N SER A 70 17.67 -11.65 10.99
CA SER A 70 16.86 -11.79 12.22
C SER A 70 16.38 -13.22 12.47
N THR A 71 16.20 -14.01 11.41
CA THR A 71 15.67 -15.38 11.49
C THR A 71 16.77 -16.43 11.46
N GLY A 72 18.00 -16.05 11.09
CA GLY A 72 19.12 -16.98 10.90
C GLY A 72 18.92 -17.92 9.71
N GLN A 73 17.97 -17.61 8.81
CA GLN A 73 17.73 -18.44 7.64
C GLN A 73 18.91 -18.36 6.67
N PRO A 74 19.40 -19.51 6.15
CA PRO A 74 20.45 -19.51 5.15
C PRO A 74 19.91 -18.89 3.85
N ASP A 75 20.79 -18.20 3.14
CA ASP A 75 20.51 -17.77 1.78
C ASP A 75 20.61 -19.00 0.86
N PHE A 76 19.53 -19.31 0.15
CA PHE A 76 19.46 -20.48 -0.75
C PHE A 76 19.71 -20.10 -2.22
N VAL A 77 20.13 -18.85 -2.47
CA VAL A 77 20.55 -18.36 -3.79
C VAL A 77 21.95 -18.83 -4.12
#